data_AF-A0A5S9ITD4-F1
#
_entry.id   AF-A0A5S9ITD4-F1
#
_cell.length_a   1.000
_cell.length_b   1.000
_cell.length_c   1.000
_cell.angle_alpha   90.00
_cell.angle_beta   90.00
_cell.angle_gamma   90.00
#
_symmetry.space_group_name_H-M   'P 1'
#
loop_
_entity.id
_entity.type
_entity.pdbx_description
1 polymer ?
#
loop_
_entity_poly.entity_id
_entity_poly.type
_entity_poly.pdbx_seq_one_letter_code
_entity_poly.pdbx_strand_id
1 'polypeptide(L)'
;MKKCLTILTMTVLSSFVFAGSSKGEVQRNIKRGGWDVVWGVTIDEKEYIKFGLSAYSGNPWVYFSNYLDRNIDHFARNLRGVGKRALKDLIIRSFKSRGAKMRIGRIEVKAGIATYRRWKRVVYDEPRTRKVKRWINKRWGWWTWTVQVYTARVTKRIPLPNHHQPYVAFRIR
;
A
#
# COMPACT_ATOMS: atom_id res chain seq x y z
N MET A 1 -2.58 22.67 25.20
CA MET A 1 -1.80 22.55 23.95
C MET A 1 -1.70 21.10 23.42
N LYS A 2 -2.80 20.34 23.30
CA LYS A 2 -2.78 18.93 22.81
C LYS A 2 -3.40 18.70 21.43
N LYS A 3 -4.12 19.69 20.88
CA LYS A 3 -4.86 19.54 19.61
C LYS A 3 -4.03 19.83 18.35
N CYS A 4 -2.89 20.52 18.48
CA CYS A 4 -2.07 20.92 17.32
C CYS A 4 -1.17 19.77 16.79
N LEU A 5 -0.74 18.86 17.67
CA LEU A 5 0.17 17.76 17.29
C LEU A 5 -0.51 16.70 16.40
N THR A 6 -1.81 16.48 16.58
CA THR A 6 -2.59 15.48 15.83
C THR A 6 -2.92 15.92 14.41
N ILE A 7 -3.04 17.23 14.18
CA ILE A 7 -3.32 17.77 12.83
C ILE A 7 -2.03 17.76 12.00
N LEU A 8 -0.88 18.04 12.61
CA LEU A 8 0.42 18.00 11.94
C LEU A 8 0.82 16.59 11.46
N THR A 9 0.46 15.53 12.20
CA THR A 9 0.71 14.15 11.76
C THR A 9 -0.12 13.75 10.55
N MET A 10 -1.36 14.24 10.41
CA MET A 10 -2.21 13.92 9.26
C MET A 10 -1.79 14.65 7.97
N THR A 11 -1.30 15.89 8.04
CA THR A 11 -0.84 16.63 6.84
C THR A 11 0.54 16.20 6.35
N VAL A 12 1.34 15.53 7.20
CA VAL A 12 2.66 15.00 6.81
C VAL A 12 2.57 13.69 6.03
N LEU A 13 1.48 12.93 6.19
CA LEU A 13 1.30 11.61 5.59
C LEU A 13 0.64 11.62 4.20
N SER A 14 0.09 12.76 3.75
CA SER A 14 -0.68 12.87 2.50
C SER A 14 0.16 12.85 1.21
N SER A 15 1.49 12.78 1.30
CA SER A 15 2.38 12.82 0.12
C SER A 15 3.02 11.48 -0.24
N PHE A 16 2.70 10.38 0.46
CA PHE A 16 3.21 9.04 0.14
C PHE A 16 2.39 8.38 -0.99
N VAL A 17 2.66 8.84 -2.21
CA VAL A 17 2.69 8.16 -3.51
C VAL A 17 1.80 6.91 -3.69
N PHE A 18 0.80 7.08 -4.58
CA PHE A 18 0.08 6.09 -5.40
C PHE A 18 -0.62 4.93 -4.67
N ALA A 19 -1.92 5.10 -4.47
CA ALA A 19 -2.85 4.01 -4.22
C ALA A 19 -3.19 3.27 -5.54
N GLY A 20 -2.25 2.47 -6.04
CA GLY A 20 -2.45 1.63 -7.24
C GLY A 20 -3.22 0.34 -6.96
N SER A 21 -3.95 -0.15 -7.95
CA SER A 21 -4.63 -1.44 -7.94
C SER A 21 -3.63 -2.59 -8.05
N SER A 22 -3.42 -3.36 -6.98
CA SER A 22 -2.49 -4.50 -6.88
C SER A 22 -1.00 -4.14 -6.70
N LYS A 23 -0.32 -4.94 -5.86
CA LYS A 23 1.11 -4.79 -5.52
C LYS A 23 2.01 -4.76 -6.75
N GLY A 24 1.77 -5.64 -7.72
CA GLY A 24 2.58 -5.74 -8.94
C GLY A 24 2.51 -4.48 -9.81
N GLU A 25 1.36 -3.81 -9.88
CA GLU A 25 1.21 -2.56 -10.64
C GLU A 25 2.03 -1.43 -10.00
N VAL A 26 1.90 -1.25 -8.69
CA VAL A 26 2.66 -0.22 -7.94
C VAL A 26 4.16 -0.46 -8.02
N GLN A 27 4.62 -1.71 -7.87
CA GLN A 27 6.04 -2.04 -7.98
C GLN A 27 6.58 -1.80 -9.40
N ARG A 28 5.84 -2.15 -10.45
CA ARG A 28 6.22 -1.86 -11.83
C ARG A 28 6.30 -0.36 -12.11
N ASN A 29 5.33 0.42 -11.61
CA ASN A 29 5.33 1.87 -11.78
C ASN A 29 6.51 2.56 -11.08
N ILE A 30 6.93 2.07 -9.90
CA ILE A 30 8.09 2.62 -9.20
C ILE A 30 9.41 2.21 -9.88
N LYS A 31 9.51 0.98 -10.40
CA LYS A 31 10.65 0.54 -11.20
C LYS A 31 10.74 1.22 -12.57
N ARG A 32 9.63 1.77 -13.07
CA ARG A 32 9.57 2.46 -14.37
C ARG A 32 10.54 3.64 -14.37
N GLY A 33 11.42 3.69 -15.37
CA GLY A 33 12.46 4.72 -15.49
C GLY A 33 13.85 4.32 -14.97
N GLY A 34 14.12 3.01 -14.89
CA GLY A 34 15.46 2.47 -14.62
C GLY A 34 15.87 2.53 -13.15
N TRP A 35 14.90 2.34 -12.24
CA TRP A 35 15.17 2.35 -10.80
C TRP A 35 15.34 0.94 -10.26
N ASP A 36 16.45 0.71 -9.56
CA ASP A 36 16.65 -0.48 -8.74
C ASP A 36 16.03 -0.25 -7.36
N VAL A 37 15.01 -1.04 -7.04
CA VAL A 37 14.17 -0.80 -5.85
C VAL A 37 14.38 -1.89 -4.82
N VAL A 38 14.80 -1.48 -3.63
CA VAL A 38 14.88 -2.32 -2.43
C VAL A 38 13.61 -2.10 -1.62
N TRP A 39 12.89 -3.20 -1.37
CA TRP A 39 11.64 -3.19 -0.63
C TRP A 39 11.87 -3.58 0.84
N GLY A 40 11.25 -2.85 1.76
CA GLY A 40 11.20 -3.20 3.18
C GLY A 40 10.11 -4.22 3.50
N VAL A 41 9.85 -4.43 4.79
CA VAL A 41 8.79 -5.35 5.25
C VAL A 41 7.41 -4.72 4.96
N THR A 42 6.42 -5.56 4.66
CA THR A 42 5.04 -5.08 4.51
C THR A 42 4.47 -4.80 5.89
N ILE A 43 3.93 -3.59 6.09
CA ILE A 43 3.44 -3.09 7.37
C ILE A 43 1.95 -2.74 7.28
N ASP A 44 1.24 -2.92 8.38
CA ASP A 44 -0.16 -2.55 8.53
C ASP A 44 -0.30 -1.05 8.86
N GLU A 45 -1.53 -0.51 8.81
CA GLU A 45 -1.82 0.91 9.03
C GLU A 45 -1.31 1.44 10.39
N LYS A 46 -1.37 0.62 11.46
CA LYS A 46 -0.84 0.99 12.78
C LYS A 46 0.69 1.12 12.76
N GLU A 47 1.36 0.24 12.03
CA GLU A 47 2.82 0.25 11.88
C GLU A 47 3.28 1.32 10.90
N TYR A 48 2.46 1.66 9.91
CA TYR A 48 2.71 2.77 8.99
C TYR A 48 2.90 4.10 9.74
N ILE A 49 2.07 4.39 10.74
CA ILE A 49 2.23 5.58 11.57
C ILE A 49 3.56 5.53 12.34
N LYS A 50 3.90 4.38 12.93
CA LYS A 50 5.18 4.18 13.63
C LYS A 50 6.37 4.35 12.69
N PHE A 51 6.27 3.85 11.46
CA PHE A 51 7.29 4.02 10.43
C PHE A 51 7.47 5.50 10.05
N GLY A 52 6.37 6.22 9.84
CA GLY A 52 6.41 7.65 9.53
C GLY A 52 7.16 8.45 10.62
N LEU A 53 6.89 8.14 11.88
CA LEU A 53 7.60 8.73 13.02
C LEU A 53 9.08 8.33 13.05
N SER A 54 9.42 7.05 12.80
CA SER A 54 10.81 6.60 12.80
C SER A 54 11.62 7.15 11.63
N ALA A 55 10.99 7.29 10.46
CA ALA A 55 11.60 7.89 9.29
C ALA A 55 11.90 9.38 9.52
N TYR A 56 10.98 10.08 10.21
CA TYR A 56 11.18 11.47 10.62
C TYR A 56 12.27 11.63 11.68
N SER A 57 12.31 10.75 12.69
CA SER A 57 13.35 10.77 13.73
C SER A 57 14.72 10.30 13.24
N GLY A 58 14.80 9.69 12.05
CA GLY A 58 16.05 9.34 11.37
C GLY A 58 16.47 7.88 11.48
N ASN A 59 15.61 7.00 11.99
CA ASN A 59 15.88 5.56 12.05
C ASN A 59 14.83 4.72 11.29
N PRO A 60 14.73 4.84 9.96
CA PRO A 60 13.83 4.01 9.16
C PRO A 60 14.28 2.54 9.06
N TRP A 61 15.50 2.21 9.49
CA TRP A 61 16.13 0.90 9.29
C TRP A 61 15.42 -0.26 9.95
N VAL A 62 14.70 -0.04 11.04
CA VAL A 62 13.95 -1.10 11.73
C VAL A 62 12.96 -1.83 10.80
N TYR A 63 12.49 -1.15 9.76
CA TYR A 63 11.48 -1.67 8.82
C TYR A 63 12.06 -2.18 7.51
N PHE A 64 13.35 -1.95 7.32
CA PHE A 64 14.12 -2.57 6.26
C PHE A 64 14.92 -3.68 6.91
N SER A 65 14.50 -4.92 6.64
CA SER A 65 15.31 -6.09 6.98
C SER A 65 16.79 -5.88 6.55
N ASN A 66 17.70 -6.70 7.08
CA ASN A 66 19.14 -6.68 6.76
C ASN A 66 19.47 -6.60 5.24
N TYR A 67 18.49 -6.86 4.37
CA TYR A 67 18.53 -6.58 2.94
C TYR A 67 18.93 -5.15 2.57
N LEU A 68 18.44 -4.10 3.24
CA LEU A 68 18.80 -2.75 2.80
C LEU A 68 20.26 -2.42 3.10
N ASP A 69 20.79 -2.85 4.26
CA ASP A 69 22.21 -2.71 4.57
C ASP A 69 23.09 -3.47 3.57
N ARG A 70 22.73 -4.71 3.20
CA ARG A 70 23.46 -5.47 2.16
C ARG A 70 23.45 -4.76 0.80
N ASN A 71 22.32 -4.18 0.41
CA ASN A 71 22.23 -3.44 -0.85
C ASN A 71 23.04 -2.14 -0.80
N ILE A 72 22.99 -1.40 0.31
CA ILE A 72 23.83 -0.23 0.56
C ILE A 72 25.31 -0.60 0.46
N ASP A 73 25.72 -1.73 1.03
CA ASP A 73 27.11 -2.22 0.96
C ASP A 73 27.52 -2.64 -0.46
N HIS A 74 26.58 -3.17 -1.25
CA HIS A 74 26.81 -3.44 -2.66
C HIS A 74 26.95 -2.15 -3.48
N PHE A 75 26.06 -1.17 -3.27
CA PHE A 75 26.13 0.13 -3.94
C PHE A 75 27.39 0.90 -3.56
N ALA A 76 27.74 0.96 -2.27
CA ALA A 76 28.95 1.65 -1.81
C ALA A 76 30.23 1.04 -2.38
N ARG A 77 30.28 -0.28 -2.61
CA ARG A 77 31.42 -0.95 -3.26
C ARG A 77 31.51 -0.66 -4.76
N ASN A 78 30.38 -0.59 -5.44
CA ASN A 78 30.34 -0.34 -6.89
C ASN A 78 30.53 1.13 -7.24
N LEU A 79 30.34 2.04 -6.28
CA LEU A 79 30.37 3.48 -6.49
C LEU A 79 31.65 4.06 -5.88
N ARG A 80 32.69 4.19 -6.70
CA ARG A 80 33.95 4.84 -6.31
C ARG A 80 33.67 6.26 -5.81
N GLY A 81 33.95 6.51 -4.53
CA GLY A 81 33.86 7.84 -3.91
C GLY A 81 32.58 8.15 -3.12
N VAL A 82 31.59 7.24 -3.06
CA VAL A 82 30.39 7.45 -2.23
C VAL A 82 30.44 6.52 -1.02
N GLY A 83 30.79 7.11 0.13
CA GLY A 83 30.85 6.36 1.40
C GLY A 83 29.47 5.89 1.87
N LYS A 84 29.44 4.73 2.55
CA LYS A 84 28.23 4.15 3.16
C LYS A 84 27.44 5.15 4.01
N ARG A 85 28.14 5.99 4.79
CA ARG A 85 27.53 7.04 5.63
C ARG A 85 26.78 8.09 4.80
N ALA A 86 27.40 8.59 3.73
CA ALA A 86 26.78 9.57 2.84
C ALA A 86 25.51 9.00 2.17
N LEU A 87 25.54 7.73 1.77
CA LEU A 87 24.36 7.08 1.18
C LEU A 87 23.23 6.91 2.22
N LYS A 88 23.56 6.51 3.45
CA LYS A 88 22.58 6.41 4.55
C LYS A 88 21.94 7.78 4.85
N ASP A 89 22.74 8.84 4.93
CA ASP A 89 22.24 10.19 5.17
C ASP A 89 21.35 10.67 4.03
N LEU A 90 21.72 10.37 2.79
CA LEU A 90 20.92 10.71 1.61
C LEU A 90 19.55 10.01 1.65
N ILE A 91 19.51 8.73 2.04
CA ILE A 91 18.27 7.98 2.20
C ILE A 91 17.39 8.60 3.29
N ILE A 92 17.96 8.92 4.47
CA ILE A 92 17.23 9.57 5.57
C ILE A 92 16.67 10.92 5.10
N ARG A 93 17.48 11.73 4.40
CA ARG A 93 17.03 13.00 3.81
C ARG A 93 15.90 12.78 2.81
N SER A 94 15.98 11.75 1.98
CA SER A 94 14.94 11.43 0.99
C SER A 94 13.60 11.04 1.63
N PHE A 95 13.63 10.33 2.78
CA PHE A 95 12.44 10.06 3.58
C PHE A 95 11.86 11.32 4.20
N LYS A 96 12.70 12.19 4.76
CA LYS A 96 12.28 13.49 5.33
C LYS A 96 11.67 14.41 4.28
N SER A 97 12.20 14.39 3.06
CA SER A 97 11.69 15.16 1.92
C SER A 97 10.52 14.47 1.18
N ARG A 98 9.83 13.53 1.83
CA ARG A 98 8.64 12.84 1.30
C ARG A 98 8.83 12.21 -0.08
N GLY A 99 10.01 11.63 -0.33
CA GLY A 99 10.32 10.95 -1.59
C GLY A 99 10.71 11.87 -2.75
N ALA A 100 11.14 13.09 -2.45
CA ALA A 100 11.94 13.86 -3.39
C ALA A 100 13.19 13.07 -3.84
N LYS A 101 13.55 13.23 -5.11
CA LYS A 101 14.75 12.63 -5.68
C LYS A 101 15.95 13.38 -5.14
N MET A 102 16.80 12.69 -4.40
CA MET A 102 18.06 13.21 -3.89
C MET A 102 19.19 12.74 -4.78
N ARG A 103 20.17 13.59 -5.05
CA ARG A 103 21.31 13.26 -5.91
C ARG A 103 22.62 13.45 -5.17
N ILE A 104 23.53 12.49 -5.33
CA ILE A 104 24.93 12.60 -4.90
C ILE A 104 25.83 12.09 -6.04
N GLY A 105 26.63 12.98 -6.62
CA GLY A 105 27.40 12.67 -7.82
C GLY A 105 26.50 12.15 -8.96
N ARG A 106 26.77 10.92 -9.42
CA ARG A 106 26.05 10.21 -10.48
C ARG A 106 24.88 9.34 -9.98
N ILE A 107 24.61 9.35 -8.68
CA ILE A 107 23.57 8.50 -8.08
C ILE A 107 22.38 9.37 -7.73
N GLU A 108 21.19 8.90 -8.12
CA GLU A 108 19.93 9.39 -7.62
C GLU A 108 19.31 8.36 -6.68
N VAL A 109 18.78 8.85 -5.56
CA VAL A 109 18.09 8.04 -4.57
C VAL A 109 16.72 8.63 -4.30
N LYS A 110 15.73 7.77 -4.22
CA LYS A 110 14.36 8.10 -3.84
C LYS A 110 13.87 7.07 -2.84
N ALA A 111 13.50 7.50 -1.64
CA ALA A 111 12.85 6.62 -0.68
C ALA A 111 11.42 7.06 -0.40
N GLY A 112 10.55 6.11 -0.07
CA GLY A 112 9.16 6.41 0.19
C GLY A 112 8.39 5.21 0.70
N ILE A 113 7.07 5.32 0.68
CA ILE A 113 6.16 4.26 1.09
C ILE A 113 5.21 3.98 -0.06
N ALA A 114 5.10 2.72 -0.44
CA ALA A 114 4.14 2.24 -1.40
C ALA A 114 2.90 1.74 -0.67
N THR A 115 1.72 2.16 -1.11
CA THR A 115 0.45 1.74 -0.51
C THR A 115 -0.32 0.85 -1.47
N TYR A 116 -0.78 -0.30 -0.99
CA TYR A 116 -1.49 -1.30 -1.79
C TYR A 116 -2.95 -1.39 -1.36
N ARG A 117 -3.86 -1.18 -2.32
CA ARG A 117 -5.29 -1.41 -2.09
C ARG A 117 -5.56 -2.91 -1.93
N ARG A 118 -6.22 -3.28 -0.83
CA ARG A 118 -6.61 -4.67 -0.55
C ARG A 118 -8.13 -4.82 -0.60
N TRP A 119 -8.59 -5.87 -1.27
CA TRP A 119 -10.00 -6.20 -1.36
C TRP A 119 -10.18 -7.67 -1.01
N LYS A 120 -11.20 -8.00 -0.23
CA LYS A 120 -11.61 -9.38 0.03
C LYS A 120 -12.85 -9.69 -0.78
N ARG A 121 -12.81 -10.79 -1.53
CA ARG A 121 -14.01 -11.36 -2.14
C ARG A 121 -14.76 -12.11 -1.05
N VAL A 122 -15.98 -11.68 -0.77
CA VAL A 122 -16.88 -12.37 0.17
C VAL A 122 -18.03 -12.93 -0.64
N VAL A 123 -18.28 -14.21 -0.44
CA VAL A 123 -19.43 -14.93 -1.00
C VAL A 123 -20.38 -15.17 0.15
N TYR A 124 -21.61 -14.68 0.03
CA TYR A 124 -22.66 -14.88 1.03
C TYR A 124 -23.99 -15.14 0.33
N ASP A 125 -24.89 -15.82 1.01
CA ASP A 125 -26.23 -16.09 0.51
C ASP A 125 -27.17 -14.97 0.98
N GLU A 126 -27.71 -14.22 0.01
CA GLU A 126 -28.63 -13.11 0.26
C GLU A 126 -30.08 -13.58 0.03
N PRO A 127 -31.01 -13.34 0.97
CA PRO A 127 -32.42 -13.60 0.72
C PRO A 127 -32.94 -12.62 -0.34
N ARG A 128 -33.54 -13.14 -1.41
CA ARG A 128 -34.17 -12.38 -2.47
C ARG A 128 -35.61 -12.84 -2.67
N THR A 129 -36.41 -11.96 -3.25
CA THR A 129 -37.81 -12.24 -3.57
C THR A 129 -38.02 -12.25 -5.08
N ARG A 130 -38.88 -13.15 -5.55
CA ARG A 130 -39.41 -13.13 -6.92
C ARG A 130 -40.91 -13.38 -6.91
N LYS A 131 -41.63 -12.76 -7.84
CA LYS A 131 -43.06 -13.03 -8.05
C LYS A 131 -43.20 -14.31 -8.87
N VAL A 132 -43.92 -15.29 -8.34
CA VAL A 132 -44.23 -16.55 -9.05
C VAL A 132 -45.74 -16.71 -9.13
N LYS A 133 -46.22 -17.23 -10.26
CA LYS A 133 -47.62 -17.65 -10.37
C LYS A 133 -47.79 -18.97 -9.62
N ARG A 134 -48.74 -19.00 -8.69
CA ARG A 134 -49.11 -20.21 -7.96
C ARG A 134 -50.59 -20.48 -8.21
N TRP A 135 -50.91 -21.73 -8.53
CA TRP A 135 -52.28 -22.19 -8.61
C TRP A 135 -52.81 -22.43 -7.20
N ILE A 136 -53.91 -21.77 -6.84
CA ILE A 136 -54.57 -21.96 -5.54
C ILE A 136 -55.82 -22.80 -5.75
N ASN A 137 -55.95 -23.88 -4.97
CA ASN A 137 -57.08 -24.82 -4.94
C ASN A 137 -57.14 -25.82 -6.12
N LYS A 138 -57.02 -27.14 -5.85
CA LYS A 138 -56.89 -28.17 -6.89
C LYS A 138 -58.17 -28.43 -7.72
N ARG A 139 -59.35 -28.01 -7.23
CA ARG A 139 -60.65 -28.41 -7.82
C ARG A 139 -61.33 -27.33 -8.67
N TRP A 140 -61.14 -26.05 -8.35
CA TRP A 140 -61.73 -24.89 -9.07
C TRP A 140 -60.80 -23.67 -8.97
N GLY A 141 -59.50 -23.89 -9.06
CA GLY A 141 -58.51 -22.88 -8.72
C GLY A 141 -58.38 -21.74 -9.72
N TRP A 142 -57.73 -20.67 -9.27
CA TRP A 142 -57.28 -19.58 -10.13
C TRP A 142 -55.78 -19.34 -9.92
N TRP A 143 -55.16 -18.68 -10.90
CA TRP A 143 -53.77 -18.24 -10.79
C TRP A 143 -53.69 -16.97 -9.96
N THR A 144 -52.81 -16.95 -8.96
CA THR A 144 -52.42 -15.71 -8.29
C THR A 144 -50.91 -15.54 -8.26
N TRP A 145 -50.46 -14.30 -8.10
CA TRP A 145 -49.04 -13.98 -7.93
C TRP A 145 -48.68 -14.01 -6.44
N THR A 146 -47.80 -14.92 -6.07
CA THR A 146 -47.27 -15.01 -4.70
C THR A 146 -45.79 -14.62 -4.68
N VAL A 147 -45.34 -14.06 -3.57
CA VAL A 147 -43.92 -13.77 -3.34
C VAL A 147 -43.23 -15.06 -2.87
N GLN A 148 -42.24 -15.53 -3.61
CA GLN A 148 -41.36 -16.63 -3.20
C GLN A 148 -40.02 -16.05 -2.74
N VAL A 149 -39.62 -16.39 -1.50
CA VAL A 149 -38.27 -16.10 -0.98
C VAL A 149 -37.33 -17.21 -1.43
N TYR A 150 -36.15 -16.84 -1.91
CA TYR A 150 -35.07 -17.76 -2.24
C TYR A 150 -33.72 -17.18 -1.83
N THR A 151 -32.72 -18.04 -1.65
CA THR A 151 -31.34 -17.63 -1.39
C THR A 151 -30.58 -17.50 -2.71
N ALA A 152 -29.96 -16.35 -2.92
CA ALA A 152 -29.06 -16.11 -4.05
C ALA A 152 -27.63 -15.99 -3.55
N ARG A 153 -26.71 -16.76 -4.12
CA ARG A 153 -25.29 -16.67 -3.81
C ARG A 153 -24.71 -15.42 -4.46
N VAL A 154 -24.38 -14.41 -3.66
CA VAL A 154 -23.85 -13.14 -4.13
C VAL A 154 -22.36 -13.05 -3.82
N THR A 155 -21.60 -12.56 -4.80
CA THR A 155 -20.18 -12.26 -4.64
C THR A 155 -19.98 -10.76 -4.55
N LYS A 156 -19.47 -10.27 -3.41
CA LYS A 156 -19.16 -8.85 -3.21
C LYS A 156 -17.67 -8.64 -2.89
N ARG A 157 -17.12 -7.52 -3.35
CA ARG A 157 -15.76 -7.09 -2.99
C ARG A 157 -15.85 -6.08 -1.85
N ILE A 158 -15.27 -6.43 -0.71
CA ILE A 158 -15.22 -5.55 0.47
C ILE A 158 -13.81 -4.95 0.56
N PRO A 159 -13.67 -3.62 0.72
CA PRO A 159 -12.36 -3.02 0.95
C PRO A 159 -11.81 -3.49 2.30
N LEU A 160 -10.53 -3.88 2.32
CA LEU A 160 -9.80 -4.14 3.55
C LEU A 160 -8.83 -2.99 3.82
N PRO A 161 -8.35 -2.83 5.07
CA PRO A 161 -7.25 -1.92 5.36
C PRO A 161 -6.09 -2.15 4.41
N ASN A 162 -5.50 -1.04 3.94
CA ASN A 162 -4.40 -1.08 3.00
C ASN A 162 -3.14 -1.65 3.67
N HIS A 163 -2.30 -2.29 2.87
CA HIS A 163 -0.95 -2.62 3.29
C HIS A 163 -0.01 -1.54 2.79
N HIS A 164 1.02 -1.25 3.56
CA HIS A 164 2.07 -0.30 3.21
C HIS A 164 3.40 -1.03 3.12
N GLN A 165 4.31 -0.58 2.26
CA GLN A 165 5.65 -1.15 2.17
C GLN A 165 6.65 -0.03 1.89
N PRO A 166 7.58 0.24 2.81
CA PRO A 166 8.60 1.24 2.58
C PRO A 166 9.56 0.73 1.52
N TYR A 167 10.10 1.64 0.71
CA TYR A 167 11.04 1.31 -0.34
C TYR A 167 12.16 2.35 -0.44
N VAL A 168 13.30 1.91 -0.96
CA VAL A 168 14.40 2.78 -1.38
C VAL A 168 14.75 2.41 -2.81
N ALA A 169 14.71 3.39 -3.70
CA ALA A 169 15.01 3.26 -5.10
C ALA A 169 16.33 3.97 -5.40
N PHE A 170 17.20 3.31 -6.15
CA PHE A 170 18.50 3.80 -6.58
C PHE A 170 18.53 3.85 -8.10
N ARG A 171 19.25 4.82 -8.66
CA ARG A 171 19.52 4.88 -10.09
C ARG A 171 20.88 5.52 -10.32
N ILE A 172 21.68 4.88 -11.16
CA ILE A 172 22.95 5.43 -11.63
C ILE A 172 22.67 6.15 -12.95
N ARG A 173 23.18 7.38 -13.09
CA ARG A 173 23.15 8.17 -14.31
C ARG A 173 24.53 8.30 -14.94
#